data_AF-A0A9E2EE24-F1
#
_entry.id   AF-A0A9E2EE24-F1
#
_cell.length_a   1.000
_cell.length_b   1.000
_cell.length_c   1.000
_cell.angle_alpha   90.00
_cell.angle_beta   90.00
_cell.angle_gamma   90.00
#
_symmetry.space_group_name_H-M   'P 1'
#
loop_
_entity.id
_entity.type
_entity.pdbx_description
1 polymer ?
#
loop_
_entity_poly.entity_id
_entity_poly.type
_entity_poly.pdbx_seq_one_letter_code
_entity_poly.pdbx_strand_id
1 'polypeptide(L)'
;MKRIIAAIGLLLLLQNAWAIDIRDAKEQGLIGEANTGFIAAVQTPASAEVRALIADVNDKRKKQFKATAAKTGTTPVQVAYRFYEIAVQRTAPGHYYQDANGRWQKK
;
A
#
# COMPACT_ATOMS: atom_id res chain seq x y z
N MET A 1 -45.54 17.97 -21.57
CA MET A 1 -44.08 18.19 -21.42
C MET A 1 -43.62 18.29 -19.95
N LYS A 2 -44.17 17.50 -19.01
CA LYS A 2 -43.75 17.51 -17.59
C LYS A 2 -43.50 16.12 -16.97
N ARG A 3 -43.73 15.03 -17.73
CA ARG A 3 -43.53 13.65 -17.25
C ARG A 3 -42.26 12.98 -17.78
N ILE A 4 -41.57 13.60 -18.73
CA ILE A 4 -40.32 13.06 -19.32
C ILE A 4 -39.08 13.57 -18.55
N ILE A 5 -39.21 14.64 -17.76
CA ILE A 5 -38.09 15.21 -16.98
C ILE A 5 -37.79 14.36 -15.72
N ALA A 6 -38.72 13.51 -15.28
CA ALA A 6 -38.53 12.66 -14.11
C ALA A 6 -37.63 11.42 -14.36
N ALA A 7 -37.32 11.09 -15.63
CA ALA A 7 -36.57 9.89 -15.97
C ALA A 7 -35.04 10.10 -16.12
N ILE A 8 -34.56 11.34 -16.12
CA ILE A 8 -33.13 11.67 -16.34
C ILE A 8 -32.37 11.79 -15.01
N GLY A 9 -33.06 11.90 -13.87
CA GLY A 9 -32.43 12.12 -12.55
C GLY A 9 -31.83 10.90 -11.86
N LEU A 10 -31.96 9.68 -12.40
CA LEU A 10 -31.61 8.44 -11.69
C LEU A 10 -30.36 7.71 -12.20
N LEU A 11 -29.59 8.29 -13.13
CA LEU A 11 -28.43 7.63 -13.74
C LEU A 11 -27.05 8.06 -13.21
N LEU A 12 -26.98 8.79 -12.08
CA LEU A 12 -25.73 9.39 -11.58
C LEU A 12 -25.04 8.65 -10.41
N LEU A 13 -25.47 7.44 -10.05
CA LEU A 13 -24.92 6.74 -8.88
C LEU A 13 -24.16 5.43 -9.19
N LEU A 14 -23.67 5.25 -10.41
CA LEU A 14 -22.64 4.24 -10.68
C LEU A 14 -21.26 4.81 -10.33
N GLN A 15 -21.06 5.14 -9.04
CA GLN A 15 -19.73 5.40 -8.49
C GLN A 15 -19.00 4.05 -8.48
N ASN A 16 -18.21 3.80 -9.52
CA ASN A 16 -17.31 2.65 -9.54
C ASN A 16 -16.24 2.89 -8.47
N ALA A 17 -16.44 2.36 -7.27
CA ALA A 17 -15.46 2.37 -6.20
C ALA A 17 -14.40 1.28 -6.50
N TRP A 18 -13.44 1.60 -7.36
CA TRP A 18 -12.26 0.76 -7.55
C TRP A 18 -11.38 0.90 -6.30
N ALA A 19 -11.12 -0.19 -5.60
CA ALA A 19 -10.12 -0.19 -4.54
C ALA A 19 -8.75 0.12 -5.18
N ILE A 20 -8.06 1.13 -4.66
CA ILE A 20 -6.70 1.44 -5.11
C ILE A 20 -5.78 0.26 -4.82
N ASP A 21 -5.00 -0.17 -5.81
CA ASP A 21 -4.03 -1.25 -5.64
C ASP A 21 -2.65 -0.72 -5.20
N ILE A 22 -1.77 -1.63 -4.78
CA ILE A 22 -0.43 -1.30 -4.28
C ILE A 22 0.46 -0.60 -5.31
N ARG A 23 0.31 -0.93 -6.60
CA ARG A 23 1.12 -0.34 -7.67
C ARG A 23 0.70 1.11 -7.85
N ASP A 24 -0.59 1.34 -8.02
CA ASP A 24 -1.12 2.68 -8.28
C ASP A 24 -0.91 3.60 -7.06
N ALA A 25 -1.03 3.07 -5.84
CA ALA A 25 -0.73 3.83 -4.62
C ALA A 25 0.76 4.22 -4.50
N LYS A 26 1.70 3.38 -4.97
CA LYS A 26 3.12 3.71 -5.01
C LYS A 26 3.43 4.72 -6.10
N GLU A 27 2.82 4.58 -7.27
CA GLU A 27 2.98 5.49 -8.39
C GLU A 27 2.53 6.91 -8.02
N GLN A 28 1.44 7.02 -7.28
CA GLN A 28 0.92 8.29 -6.76
C GLN A 28 1.70 8.82 -5.54
N GLY A 29 2.70 8.08 -5.05
CA GLY A 29 3.47 8.46 -3.86
C GLY A 29 2.66 8.47 -2.55
N LEU A 30 1.54 7.75 -2.51
CA LEU A 30 0.69 7.66 -1.32
C LEU A 30 1.29 6.73 -0.26
N ILE A 31 1.98 5.67 -0.72
CA ILE A 31 2.64 4.68 0.13
C ILE A 31 4.09 4.44 -0.31
N GLY A 32 4.91 3.95 0.62
CA GLY A 32 6.28 3.55 0.36
C GLY A 32 6.71 2.35 1.20
N GLU A 33 7.92 1.84 0.93
CA GLU A 33 8.52 0.75 1.71
C GLU A 33 9.09 1.28 3.03
N ALA A 34 8.47 0.90 4.15
CA ALA A 34 8.94 1.24 5.48
C ALA A 34 10.15 0.38 5.87
N ASN A 35 11.06 0.95 6.68
CA ASN A 35 12.28 0.27 7.13
C ASN A 35 12.02 -0.93 8.08
N THR A 36 10.75 -1.21 8.35
CA THR A 36 10.26 -2.37 9.11
C THR A 36 9.93 -3.58 8.22
N GLY A 37 10.03 -3.48 6.89
CA GLY A 37 9.63 -4.55 5.95
C GLY A 37 8.17 -4.50 5.50
N PHE A 38 7.43 -3.48 5.90
CA PHE A 38 6.02 -3.26 5.58
C PHE A 38 5.84 -2.06 4.65
N ILE A 39 4.63 -1.86 4.13
CA ILE A 39 4.28 -0.59 3.49
C ILE A 39 3.66 0.36 4.51
N ALA A 40 3.88 1.66 4.33
CA ALA A 40 3.28 2.71 5.14
C ALA A 40 2.92 3.92 4.26
N ALA A 41 2.03 4.76 4.76
CA ALA A 41 1.68 6.00 4.07
C ALA A 41 2.85 6.98 4.10
N VAL A 42 3.14 7.62 2.97
CA VAL A 42 4.20 8.64 2.86
C VAL A 42 3.76 9.93 3.56
N GLN A 43 2.47 10.24 3.50
CA GLN A 43 1.87 11.44 4.09
C GLN A 43 0.79 11.07 5.10
N THR A 44 0.71 11.85 6.17
CA THR A 44 -0.31 11.74 7.22
C THR A 44 -1.09 13.04 7.29
N PRO A 45 -2.44 13.01 7.30
CA PRO A 45 -3.28 11.80 7.32
C PRO A 45 -3.42 11.14 5.94
N ALA A 46 -3.43 9.80 5.92
CA ALA A 46 -3.76 9.02 4.73
C ALA A 46 -5.29 8.87 4.58
N SER A 47 -5.80 8.69 3.36
CA SER A 47 -7.22 8.42 3.11
C SER A 47 -7.66 7.08 3.70
N ALA A 48 -8.98 6.85 3.81
CA ALA A 48 -9.50 5.58 4.33
C ALA A 48 -9.11 4.40 3.44
N GLU A 49 -9.12 4.61 2.12
CA GLU A 49 -8.76 3.62 1.10
C GLU A 49 -7.28 3.25 1.22
N VAL A 50 -6.39 4.23 1.36
CA VAL A 50 -4.95 3.97 1.54
C VAL A 50 -4.68 3.21 2.84
N ARG A 51 -5.36 3.56 3.94
CA ARG A 51 -5.23 2.82 5.21
C ARG A 51 -5.71 1.37 5.08
N ALA A 52 -6.81 1.14 4.38
CA ALA A 52 -7.32 -0.20 4.13
C ALA A 52 -6.35 -1.04 3.28
N LEU A 53 -5.77 -0.45 2.22
CA LEU A 53 -4.74 -1.09 1.40
C LEU A 53 -3.50 -1.45 2.23
N ILE A 54 -3.01 -0.52 3.06
CA ILE A 54 -1.86 -0.77 3.95
C ILE A 54 -2.13 -1.96 4.87
N ALA A 55 -3.32 -2.01 5.49
CA ALA A 55 -3.69 -3.10 6.39
C ALA A 55 -3.71 -4.46 5.66
N ASP A 56 -4.38 -4.55 4.51
CA ASP A 56 -4.48 -5.79 3.73
C ASP A 56 -3.11 -6.31 3.28
N VAL A 57 -2.27 -5.44 2.71
CA VAL A 57 -0.93 -5.82 2.24
C VAL A 57 -0.04 -6.24 3.40
N ASN A 58 -0.06 -5.50 4.51
CA ASN A 58 0.79 -5.81 5.66
C ASN A 58 0.37 -7.11 6.37
N ASP A 59 -0.93 -7.43 6.40
CA ASP A 59 -1.40 -8.73 6.91
C ASP A 59 -0.93 -9.90 6.03
N LYS A 60 -0.94 -9.73 4.70
CA LYS A 60 -0.38 -10.72 3.77
C LYS A 60 1.12 -10.90 4.00
N ARG A 61 1.89 -9.81 4.11
CA ARG A 61 3.33 -9.84 4.42
C ARG A 61 3.61 -10.53 5.75
N LYS A 62 2.85 -10.21 6.80
CA LYS A 62 3.00 -10.81 8.14
C LYS A 62 2.83 -12.33 8.11
N LYS A 63 1.82 -12.84 7.39
CA LYS A 63 1.62 -14.29 7.19
C LYS A 63 2.81 -14.91 6.45
N GLN A 64 3.28 -14.27 5.38
CA GLN A 64 4.41 -14.76 4.59
C GLN A 64 5.72 -14.76 5.37
N PHE A 65 5.99 -13.71 6.15
CA PHE A 65 7.19 -13.61 6.98
C PHE A 65 7.20 -14.70 8.06
N LYS A 66 6.06 -14.96 8.70
CA LYS A 66 5.92 -16.09 9.64
C LYS A 66 6.17 -17.43 8.98
N ALA A 67 5.57 -17.68 7.82
CA ALA A 67 5.75 -18.93 7.09
C ALA A 67 7.21 -19.14 6.63
N THR A 68 7.86 -18.08 6.17
CA THR A 68 9.27 -18.12 5.76
C THR A 68 10.17 -18.38 6.96
N ALA A 69 9.99 -17.62 8.03
CA ALA A 69 10.72 -17.77 9.29
C ALA A 69 10.68 -19.21 9.83
N ALA A 70 9.49 -19.83 9.83
CA ALA A 70 9.33 -21.22 10.26
C ALA A 70 10.10 -22.23 9.37
N LYS A 71 10.17 -21.97 8.06
CA LYS A 71 10.89 -22.82 7.10
C LYS A 71 12.41 -22.66 7.19
N THR A 72 12.89 -21.46 7.49
CA THR A 72 14.33 -21.11 7.47
C THR A 72 14.98 -21.15 8.85
N GLY A 73 14.22 -21.42 9.92
CA GLY A 73 14.74 -21.38 11.29
C GLY A 73 15.13 -19.96 11.75
N THR A 74 14.49 -18.93 11.20
CA THR A 74 14.75 -17.51 11.54
C THR A 74 13.53 -16.89 12.21
N THR A 75 13.63 -15.63 12.62
CA THR A 75 12.48 -14.87 13.13
C THR A 75 11.74 -14.12 12.01
N PRO A 76 10.43 -13.83 12.16
CA PRO A 76 9.71 -13.01 11.18
C PRO A 76 10.31 -11.61 11.00
N VAL A 77 10.92 -11.04 12.05
CA VAL A 77 11.60 -9.73 12.00
C VAL A 77 12.85 -9.79 11.12
N GLN A 78 13.66 -10.84 11.24
CA GLN A 78 14.82 -11.03 10.36
C GLN A 78 14.40 -11.17 8.89
N VAL A 79 13.31 -11.90 8.61
CA VAL A 79 12.76 -12.01 7.26
C VAL A 79 12.28 -10.65 6.76
N ALA A 80 11.55 -9.88 7.58
CA ALA A 80 11.07 -8.55 7.22
C ALA A 80 12.22 -7.57 6.90
N TYR A 81 13.31 -7.63 7.67
CA TYR A 81 14.51 -6.82 7.42
C TYR A 81 15.15 -7.16 6.07
N ARG A 82 15.39 -8.44 5.78
CA ARG A 82 15.92 -8.89 4.47
C ARG A 82 14.98 -8.53 3.32
N PHE A 83 13.66 -8.68 3.55
CA PHE A 83 12.66 -8.28 2.59
C PHE A 83 12.76 -6.78 2.28
N TYR A 84 12.91 -5.93 3.29
CA TYR A 84 13.06 -4.49 3.10
C TYR A 84 14.32 -4.14 2.28
N GLU A 85 15.47 -4.76 2.54
CA GLU A 85 16.70 -4.55 1.76
C GLU A 85 16.45 -4.80 0.25
N ILE A 86 15.78 -5.92 -0.07
CA ILE A 86 15.41 -6.27 -1.45
C ILE A 86 14.36 -5.28 -1.99
N ALA A 87 13.38 -4.90 -1.17
CA ALA A 87 12.32 -3.99 -1.57
C ALA A 87 12.89 -2.62 -1.99
N VAL A 88 13.82 -2.05 -1.22
CA VAL A 88 14.51 -0.80 -1.56
C VAL A 88 15.29 -0.91 -2.86
N GLN A 89 16.03 -2.02 -3.06
CA GLN A 89 16.74 -2.26 -4.32
C GLN A 89 15.79 -2.29 -5.52
N ARG A 90 14.57 -2.82 -5.33
CA ARG A 90 13.55 -2.97 -6.38
C ARG A 90 12.57 -1.81 -6.48
N THR A 91 12.60 -0.85 -5.56
CA THR A 91 11.81 0.39 -5.65
C THR A 91 12.10 1.07 -6.99
N ALA A 92 11.08 1.53 -7.70
CA ALA A 92 11.27 2.23 -8.97
C ALA A 92 11.71 3.69 -8.72
N PRO A 93 12.41 4.34 -9.68
CA PRO A 93 12.61 5.78 -9.63
C PRO A 93 11.29 6.52 -9.45
N GLY A 94 11.27 7.52 -8.57
CA GLY A 94 10.08 8.27 -8.22
C GLY A 94 9.21 7.66 -7.11
N HIS A 95 9.43 6.39 -6.72
CA HIS A 95 8.74 5.77 -5.59
C HIS A 95 9.48 5.99 -4.26
N TYR A 96 8.79 5.75 -3.14
CA TYR A 96 9.29 6.09 -1.81
C TYR A 96 9.74 4.87 -1.00
N TYR A 97 10.78 5.08 -0.19
CA TYR A 97 11.23 4.16 0.85
C TYR A 97 11.75 4.93 2.05
N GLN A 98 11.63 4.41 3.28
CA GLN A 98 12.25 5.03 4.46
C GLN A 98 13.73 4.71 4.51
N ASP A 99 14.58 5.63 4.96
CA ASP A 99 15.98 5.32 5.32
C ASP A 99 16.08 4.60 6.68
N ALA A 100 17.31 4.31 7.14
CA ALA A 100 17.53 3.67 8.44
C ALA A 100 16.98 4.48 9.63
N ASN A 101 16.83 5.80 9.48
CA ASN A 101 16.25 6.70 10.50
C ASN A 101 14.72 6.82 10.38
N GLY A 102 14.08 6.09 9.46
CA GLY A 102 12.63 6.15 9.23
C GLY A 102 12.19 7.33 8.37
N ARG A 103 13.12 8.09 7.75
CA ARG A 103 12.79 9.25 6.93
C ARG A 103 12.50 8.83 5.49
N TRP A 104 11.39 9.29 4.94
CA TRP A 104 11.04 9.04 3.55
C TRP A 104 12.07 9.63 2.58
N GLN A 105 12.57 8.78 1.69
CA GLN A 105 13.39 9.11 0.54
C GLN A 105 12.60 8.79 -0.72
N LYS A 106 12.75 9.63 -1.74
CA LYS A 106 12.27 9.34 -3.10
C LYS A 106 13.44 8.77 -3.89
N LYS A 107 13.26 7.61 -4.51
CA LYS A 107 14.31 6.94 -5.28
C LYS A 107 14.54 7.59 -6.64
#